data_AF-A0A8J3FSU0-F1
#
_entry.id   AF-A0A8J3FSU0-F1
#
_cell.length_a   1.000
_cell.length_b   1.000
_cell.length_c   1.000
_cell.angle_alpha   90.00
_cell.angle_beta   90.00
_cell.angle_gamma   90.00
#
_symmetry.space_group_name_H-M   'P 1'
#
loop_
_entity.id
_entity.type
_entity.pdbx_description
1 polymer ?
#
loop_
_entity_poly.entity_id
_entity_poly.type
_entity_poly.pdbx_seq_one_letter_code
_entity_poly.pdbx_strand_id
1 'polypeptide(L)'
;MSGDGARDRDMIDLLADETLAAIMMAERLTPDASRINLIPTMPLNAAFWFGARLGYTHARAVTVHAIRQADGSPPYFPATSLRAMESTAEPLILERLEVVDGGDQSKVALALDLQGFGDQFCDQVLAACRQHRIGYMLRLRTTTACLTENSETFTGVVEQTCQAWRAAALPASARTGHHAIFLSGPVAIAVALGARLASPEKNKWTAFTFDSATSTYEPFPPTAALGSRCDPSRGDERPAHPPSP
;
A
#
# COMPACT_ATOMS: atom_id res chain seq x y z
N MET A 1 -10.88 11.24 -3.66
CA MET A 1 -11.22 10.62 -2.37
C MET A 1 -12.21 11.54 -1.65
N SER A 2 -13.20 10.99 -0.98
CA SER A 2 -14.38 11.73 -0.50
C SER A 2 -14.12 12.56 0.77
N GLY A 3 -12.94 12.44 1.37
CA GLY A 3 -12.59 13.09 2.64
C GLY A 3 -13.07 12.33 3.88
N ASP A 4 -13.94 11.33 3.69
CA ASP A 4 -14.30 10.34 4.71
C ASP A 4 -13.54 9.04 4.45
N GLY A 5 -12.47 8.84 5.23
CA GLY A 5 -11.57 7.73 5.04
C GLY A 5 -12.17 6.34 5.25
N ALA A 6 -13.21 6.23 6.09
CA ALA A 6 -13.91 4.97 6.28
C ALA A 6 -14.73 4.62 5.03
N ARG A 7 -15.41 5.61 4.45
CA ARG A 7 -16.16 5.45 3.20
C ARG A 7 -15.25 5.14 2.02
N ASP A 8 -14.10 5.80 1.91
CA ASP A 8 -13.13 5.53 0.84
C ASP A 8 -12.55 4.11 0.95
N ARG A 9 -12.33 3.61 2.17
CA ARG A 9 -11.97 2.20 2.44
C ARG A 9 -13.06 1.24 1.97
N ASP A 10 -14.30 1.46 2.37
CA ASP A 10 -15.41 0.57 2.02
C ASP A 10 -15.63 0.53 0.51
N MET A 11 -15.49 1.67 -0.18
CA MET A 11 -15.60 1.75 -1.64
C MET A 11 -14.51 0.93 -2.36
N ILE A 12 -13.27 0.94 -1.85
CA ILE A 12 -12.18 0.14 -2.43
C ILE A 12 -12.39 -1.35 -2.17
N ASP A 13 -12.88 -1.72 -0.98
CA ASP A 13 -13.20 -3.10 -0.66
C ASP A 13 -14.37 -3.61 -1.53
N LEU A 14 -15.40 -2.80 -1.76
CA LEU A 14 -16.51 -3.10 -2.68
C LEU A 14 -16.03 -3.24 -4.13
N LEU A 15 -15.15 -2.34 -4.59
CA LEU A 15 -14.57 -2.43 -5.94
C LEU A 15 -13.77 -3.73 -6.12
N ALA A 16 -13.01 -4.13 -5.10
CA ALA A 16 -12.27 -5.39 -5.13
C ALA A 16 -13.20 -6.61 -5.14
N ASP A 17 -14.30 -6.57 -4.38
CA ASP A 17 -15.30 -7.64 -4.36
C ASP A 17 -16.00 -7.79 -5.71
N GLU A 18 -16.39 -6.68 -6.33
CA GLU A 18 -16.96 -6.68 -7.69
C GLU A 18 -15.94 -7.18 -8.72
N THR A 19 -14.65 -6.81 -8.57
CA THR A 19 -13.59 -7.31 -9.44
C THR A 19 -13.42 -8.82 -9.30
N LEU A 20 -13.46 -9.38 -8.09
CA LEU A 20 -13.41 -10.81 -7.86
C LEU A 20 -14.62 -11.52 -8.46
N ALA A 21 -15.82 -10.95 -8.33
CA ALA A 21 -17.03 -11.48 -8.95
C ALA A 21 -16.91 -11.51 -10.48
N ALA A 22 -16.39 -10.44 -11.08
CA ALA A 22 -16.13 -10.36 -12.52
C ALA A 22 -15.07 -11.38 -12.98
N ILE A 23 -14.00 -11.58 -12.20
CA ILE A 23 -12.97 -12.61 -12.41
C ILE A 23 -13.62 -13.99 -12.46
N MET A 24 -14.39 -14.35 -11.43
CA MET A 24 -15.08 -15.65 -11.36
C MET A 24 -16.08 -15.84 -12.51
N MET A 25 -16.79 -14.78 -12.90
CA MET A 25 -17.71 -14.82 -14.03
C MET A 25 -16.97 -15.05 -15.34
N ALA A 26 -15.86 -14.35 -15.58
CA ALA A 26 -15.04 -14.52 -16.77
C ALA A 26 -14.45 -15.94 -16.83
N GLU A 27 -13.95 -16.48 -15.72
CA GLU A 27 -13.43 -17.85 -15.63
C GLU A 27 -14.51 -18.90 -15.99
N ARG A 28 -15.77 -18.67 -15.59
CA ARG A 28 -16.89 -19.56 -15.92
C ARG A 28 -17.33 -19.44 -17.38
N LEU A 29 -17.38 -18.23 -17.93
CA LEU A 29 -17.87 -17.97 -19.29
C LEU A 29 -16.81 -18.24 -20.37
N THR A 30 -15.53 -18.21 -19.99
CA THR A 30 -14.40 -18.46 -20.89
C THR A 30 -13.44 -19.50 -20.28
N PRO A 31 -13.84 -20.79 -20.24
CA PRO A 31 -13.04 -21.83 -19.58
C PRO A 31 -11.60 -21.95 -20.14
N ASP A 32 -11.42 -21.64 -21.42
CA ASP A 32 -10.13 -21.69 -22.12
C ASP A 32 -9.27 -20.44 -21.91
N ALA A 33 -9.78 -19.40 -21.25
CA ALA A 33 -9.00 -18.22 -20.93
C ALA A 33 -7.87 -18.57 -19.95
N SER A 34 -6.63 -18.39 -20.40
CA SER A 34 -5.43 -18.67 -19.58
C SER A 34 -5.11 -17.55 -18.60
N ARG A 35 -5.64 -16.35 -18.81
CA ARG A 35 -5.33 -15.15 -18.02
C ARG A 35 -6.46 -14.12 -17.99
N ILE A 36 -6.43 -13.30 -16.95
CA ILE A 36 -7.21 -12.07 -16.81
C ILE A 36 -6.25 -10.89 -16.78
N ASN A 37 -6.59 -9.83 -17.52
CA ASN A 37 -5.80 -8.58 -17.54
C ASN A 37 -6.47 -7.54 -16.65
N LEU A 38 -5.73 -7.05 -15.66
CA LEU A 38 -6.15 -6.01 -14.72
C LEU A 38 -5.38 -4.72 -15.02
N ILE A 39 -6.09 -3.61 -15.24
CA ILE A 39 -5.49 -2.29 -15.52
C ILE A 39 -5.90 -1.32 -14.39
N PRO A 40 -5.06 -1.13 -13.35
CA PRO A 40 -5.40 -0.26 -12.24
C PRO A 40 -5.13 1.21 -12.57
N THR A 41 -6.08 2.09 -12.24
CA THR A 41 -5.99 3.55 -12.46
C THR A 41 -6.14 4.38 -11.19
N MET A 42 -6.11 3.71 -10.04
CA MET A 42 -6.27 4.34 -8.72
C MET A 42 -4.93 4.80 -8.12
N PRO A 43 -4.92 5.71 -7.12
CA PRO A 43 -3.72 6.12 -6.41
C PRO A 43 -2.96 4.95 -5.76
N LEU A 44 -1.66 5.13 -5.50
CA LEU A 44 -0.76 4.05 -5.03
C LEU A 44 -1.21 3.38 -3.73
N ASN A 45 -1.59 4.18 -2.74
CA ASN A 45 -2.05 3.70 -1.44
C ASN A 45 -3.36 2.90 -1.55
N ALA A 46 -4.32 3.38 -2.35
CA ALA A 46 -5.53 2.66 -2.69
C ALA A 46 -5.25 1.36 -3.45
N ALA A 47 -4.33 1.40 -4.42
CA ALA A 47 -3.95 0.26 -5.24
C ALA A 47 -3.34 -0.87 -4.41
N PHE A 48 -2.49 -0.53 -3.43
CA PHE A 48 -1.97 -1.49 -2.47
C PHE A 48 -3.10 -2.16 -1.68
N TRP A 49 -4.05 -1.38 -1.15
CA TRP A 49 -5.17 -1.94 -0.40
C TRP A 49 -6.10 -2.79 -1.25
N PHE A 50 -6.40 -2.34 -2.47
CA PHE A 50 -7.15 -3.08 -3.47
C PHE A 50 -6.47 -4.43 -3.77
N GLY A 51 -5.16 -4.42 -4.02
CA GLY A 51 -4.36 -5.64 -4.18
C GLY A 51 -4.48 -6.57 -2.97
N ALA A 52 -4.37 -6.03 -1.75
CA ALA A 52 -4.49 -6.81 -0.53
C ALA A 52 -5.86 -7.50 -0.40
N ARG A 53 -6.94 -6.84 -0.85
CA ARG A 53 -8.28 -7.43 -0.89
C ARG A 53 -8.43 -8.48 -1.99
N LEU A 54 -7.83 -8.29 -3.16
CA LEU A 54 -7.83 -9.29 -4.24
C LEU A 54 -7.05 -10.55 -3.85
N GLY A 55 -5.95 -10.40 -3.11
CA GLY A 55 -5.04 -11.49 -2.78
C GLY A 55 -4.31 -12.06 -3.99
N TYR A 56 -3.57 -13.15 -3.77
CA TYR A 56 -2.67 -13.74 -4.75
C TYR A 56 -3.01 -15.19 -5.12
N THR A 57 -4.05 -15.79 -4.52
CA THR A 57 -4.40 -17.21 -4.69
C THR A 57 -5.55 -17.38 -5.70
N HIS A 58 -5.36 -16.89 -6.92
CA HIS A 58 -6.36 -16.99 -8.00
C HIS A 58 -6.29 -18.37 -8.69
N ALA A 59 -7.36 -18.78 -9.39
CA ALA A 59 -7.38 -20.03 -10.18
C ALA A 59 -6.76 -19.84 -11.58
N ARG A 60 -6.97 -18.68 -12.22
CA ARG A 60 -6.22 -18.21 -13.40
C ARG A 60 -5.17 -17.16 -13.08
N ALA A 61 -4.26 -16.91 -14.03
CA ALA A 61 -3.25 -15.87 -13.88
C ALA A 61 -3.91 -14.49 -14.00
N VAL A 62 -3.80 -13.66 -12.97
CA VAL A 62 -4.23 -12.25 -13.02
C VAL A 62 -3.00 -11.40 -13.33
N THR A 63 -2.86 -11.01 -14.58
CA THR A 63 -1.79 -10.14 -15.06
C THR A 63 -2.17 -8.69 -14.81
N VAL A 64 -1.38 -7.99 -14.01
CA VAL A 64 -1.50 -6.56 -13.78
C VAL A 64 -0.72 -5.82 -14.86
N HIS A 65 -1.41 -4.94 -15.58
CA HIS A 65 -0.81 -4.10 -16.62
C HIS A 65 -0.39 -2.76 -16.02
N ALA A 66 0.68 -2.20 -16.57
CA ALA A 66 1.11 -0.84 -16.29
C ALA A 66 0.94 0.02 -17.55
N ILE A 67 0.69 1.31 -17.32
CA ILE A 67 0.71 2.33 -18.36
C ILE A 67 2.18 2.62 -18.69
N ARG A 68 2.52 2.68 -19.98
CA ARG A 68 3.84 3.13 -20.42
C ARG A 68 4.02 4.62 -20.12
N GLN A 69 5.20 5.00 -19.68
CA GLN A 69 5.67 6.36 -19.62
C GLN A 69 5.74 6.93 -21.04
N ALA A 70 5.42 8.22 -21.17
CA ALA A 70 5.32 8.93 -22.46
C ALA A 70 4.29 8.29 -23.44
N ASP A 71 4.47 8.53 -24.74
CA ASP A 71 3.63 8.10 -25.87
C ASP A 71 3.96 6.67 -26.36
N GLY A 72 4.38 5.80 -25.45
CA GLY A 72 4.72 4.41 -25.76
C GLY A 72 3.58 3.63 -26.41
N SER A 73 3.88 2.84 -27.45
CA SER A 73 2.91 2.01 -28.17
C SER A 73 3.31 0.53 -28.11
N PRO A 74 2.43 -0.38 -27.63
CA PRO A 74 1.08 -0.13 -27.10
C PRO A 74 1.10 0.61 -25.74
N PRO A 75 0.02 1.33 -25.38
CA PRO A 75 -0.03 2.20 -24.18
C PRO A 75 0.03 1.44 -22.85
N TYR A 76 -0.25 0.15 -22.87
CA TYR A 76 -0.17 -0.73 -21.71
C TYR A 76 0.74 -1.92 -22.03
N PHE A 77 1.40 -2.44 -20.99
CA PHE A 77 2.15 -3.68 -21.08
C PHE A 77 1.86 -4.58 -19.88
N PRO A 78 1.94 -5.91 -20.05
CA PRO A 78 1.82 -6.85 -18.95
C PRO A 78 3.00 -6.67 -18.00
N ALA A 79 2.76 -6.05 -16.85
CA ALA A 79 3.81 -5.60 -15.96
C ALA A 79 4.18 -6.67 -14.93
N THR A 80 3.20 -7.32 -14.31
CA THR A 80 3.47 -8.39 -13.34
C THR A 80 2.22 -9.27 -13.17
N SER A 81 2.32 -10.29 -12.33
CA SER A 81 1.21 -11.14 -11.92
C SER A 81 0.91 -10.93 -10.43
N LEU A 82 -0.35 -11.11 -10.02
CA LEU A 82 -0.67 -11.16 -8.59
C LEU A 82 -0.05 -12.37 -7.90
N ARG A 83 0.15 -13.47 -8.63
CA ARG A 83 0.81 -14.67 -8.10
C ARG A 83 2.31 -14.45 -7.97
N ALA A 84 2.91 -15.14 -7.00
CA ALA A 84 4.35 -15.31 -6.96
C ALA A 84 4.85 -15.98 -8.25
N MET A 85 5.97 -15.48 -8.76
CA MET A 85 6.67 -16.00 -9.92
C MET A 85 8.15 -16.08 -9.58
N GLU A 86 8.82 -17.15 -9.99
CA GLU A 86 10.27 -17.19 -9.81
C GLU A 86 10.91 -16.07 -10.65
N SER A 87 11.72 -15.24 -10.00
CA SER A 87 12.51 -14.20 -10.64
C SER A 87 13.87 -14.11 -9.96
N THR A 88 14.91 -14.02 -10.77
CA THR A 88 16.29 -13.76 -10.34
C THR A 88 16.68 -12.30 -10.56
N ALA A 89 15.76 -11.47 -11.07
CA ALA A 89 16.02 -10.05 -11.29
C ALA A 89 16.01 -9.28 -9.96
N GLU A 90 17.10 -8.56 -9.70
CA GLU A 90 17.28 -7.72 -8.50
C GLU A 90 17.43 -6.24 -8.91
N PRO A 91 16.34 -5.59 -9.37
CA PRO A 91 16.40 -4.22 -9.88
C PRO A 91 16.56 -3.15 -8.77
N LEU A 92 16.46 -3.52 -7.50
CA LEU A 92 16.54 -2.60 -6.36
C LEU A 92 17.83 -2.82 -5.57
N ILE A 93 18.31 -1.74 -4.99
CA ILE A 93 19.26 -1.75 -3.88
C ILE A 93 18.47 -1.91 -2.59
N LEU A 94 18.78 -2.98 -1.84
CA LEU A 94 18.30 -3.16 -0.47
C LEU A 94 19.24 -2.44 0.49
N GLU A 95 18.71 -1.46 1.21
CA GLU A 95 19.44 -0.72 2.21
C GLU A 95 19.32 -1.42 3.57
N ARG A 96 20.21 -1.08 4.51
CA ARG A 96 20.19 -1.68 5.85
C ARG A 96 18.89 -1.33 6.56
N LEU A 97 18.43 -2.24 7.43
CA LEU A 97 17.30 -1.95 8.31
C LEU A 97 17.70 -0.81 9.26
N GLU A 98 16.93 0.26 9.22
CA GLU A 98 17.15 1.45 10.04
C GLU A 98 16.24 1.44 11.27
N VAL A 99 16.79 1.88 12.40
CA VAL A 99 16.03 2.14 13.63
C VAL A 99 15.69 3.62 13.65
N VAL A 100 14.42 3.94 13.85
CA VAL A 100 13.93 5.31 13.92
C VAL A 100 13.83 5.74 15.38
N ASP A 101 14.62 6.74 15.76
CA ASP A 101 14.68 7.24 17.14
C ASP A 101 13.29 7.67 17.65
N GLY A 102 12.95 7.21 18.86
CA GLY A 102 11.66 7.52 19.50
C GLY A 102 10.43 6.84 18.88
N GLY A 103 10.62 5.96 17.88
CA GLY A 103 9.54 5.21 17.27
C GLY A 103 9.07 4.00 18.08
N ASP A 104 7.84 3.56 17.84
CA ASP A 104 7.27 2.34 18.40
C ASP A 104 7.88 1.11 17.73
N GLN A 105 8.60 0.29 18.51
CA GLN A 105 9.28 -0.91 18.02
C GLN A 105 8.33 -2.02 17.55
N SER A 106 7.01 -1.90 17.77
CA SER A 106 6.02 -2.78 17.14
C SER A 106 5.62 -2.34 15.73
N LYS A 107 6.15 -1.21 15.25
CA LYS A 107 5.81 -0.63 13.94
C LYS A 107 7.01 -0.61 13.00
N VAL A 108 6.79 -1.03 11.76
CA VAL A 108 7.84 -1.04 10.73
C VAL A 108 7.31 -0.44 9.43
N ALA A 109 8.14 0.36 8.78
CA ALA A 109 7.93 0.89 7.44
C ALA A 109 8.72 0.10 6.40
N LEU A 110 8.09 -0.12 5.25
CA LEU A 110 8.73 -0.50 4.01
C LEU A 110 8.73 0.71 3.07
N ALA A 111 9.89 1.27 2.78
CA ALA A 111 10.05 2.47 1.96
C ALA A 111 10.57 2.09 0.58
N LEU A 112 9.76 2.28 -0.47
CA LEU A 112 10.06 1.89 -1.84
C LEU A 112 10.21 3.12 -2.75
N ASP A 113 11.47 3.43 -3.08
CA ASP A 113 11.80 4.46 -4.06
C ASP A 113 12.00 3.84 -5.44
N LEU A 114 10.93 3.82 -6.25
CA LEU A 114 10.97 3.26 -7.60
C LEU A 114 11.14 4.32 -8.69
N GLN A 115 11.36 5.58 -8.30
CA GLN A 115 11.54 6.72 -9.20
C GLN A 115 12.89 7.41 -9.01
N GLY A 116 13.77 6.86 -8.16
CA GLY A 116 15.13 7.34 -7.97
C GLY A 116 15.19 8.72 -7.33
N PHE A 117 14.24 9.07 -6.47
CA PHE A 117 14.24 10.33 -5.71
C PHE A 117 15.35 10.39 -4.65
N GLY A 118 15.88 9.24 -4.23
CA GLY A 118 17.02 9.13 -3.34
C GLY A 118 16.76 9.75 -1.97
N ASP A 119 17.68 10.62 -1.54
CA ASP A 119 17.66 11.21 -0.20
C ASP A 119 16.40 12.05 0.05
N GLN A 120 15.86 12.71 -0.97
CA GLN A 120 14.62 13.47 -0.84
C GLN A 120 13.44 12.59 -0.42
N PHE A 121 13.30 11.41 -1.04
CA PHE A 121 12.28 10.44 -0.64
C PHE A 121 12.56 9.90 0.76
N CYS A 122 13.82 9.59 1.07
CA CYS A 122 14.22 9.08 2.37
C CYS A 122 13.88 10.06 3.50
N ASP A 123 14.21 11.34 3.34
CA ASP A 123 13.96 12.38 4.34
C ASP A 123 12.47 12.57 4.62
N GLN A 124 11.65 12.55 3.56
CA GLN A 124 10.19 12.64 3.69
C GLN A 124 9.60 11.41 4.39
N VAL A 125 10.07 10.21 4.06
CA VAL A 125 9.62 8.98 4.74
C VAL A 125 10.07 8.97 6.20
N LEU A 126 11.30 9.39 6.51
CA LEU A 126 11.78 9.51 7.90
C LEU A 126 10.94 10.50 8.70
N ALA A 127 10.57 11.63 8.11
CA ALA A 127 9.66 12.60 8.74
C ALA A 127 8.29 11.97 9.03
N ALA A 128 7.71 11.25 8.08
CA ALA A 128 6.46 10.52 8.28
C ALA A 128 6.58 9.41 9.33
N CYS A 129 7.67 8.64 9.32
CA CYS A 129 7.95 7.62 10.34
C CYS A 129 7.96 8.22 11.75
N ARG A 130 8.61 9.37 11.94
CA ARG A 130 8.59 10.10 13.23
C ARG A 130 7.17 10.54 13.60
N GLN A 131 6.43 11.14 12.66
CA GLN A 131 5.05 11.58 12.87
C GLN A 131 4.12 10.43 13.28
N HIS A 132 4.26 9.26 12.66
CA HIS A 132 3.43 8.08 12.92
C HIS A 132 3.99 7.13 13.99
N ARG A 133 5.10 7.53 14.62
CA ARG A 133 5.84 6.75 15.64
C ARG A 133 6.23 5.36 15.13
N ILE A 134 6.75 5.25 13.91
CA ILE A 134 7.26 3.99 13.36
C ILE A 134 8.69 3.78 13.87
N GLY A 135 9.01 2.60 14.40
CA GLY A 135 10.30 2.31 15.04
C GLY A 135 11.36 1.69 14.13
N TYR A 136 10.97 1.08 13.01
CA TYR A 136 11.89 0.48 12.05
C TYR A 136 11.57 0.90 10.62
N MET A 137 12.59 1.03 9.77
CA MET A 137 12.41 1.30 8.35
C MET A 137 13.30 0.38 7.51
N LEU A 138 12.69 -0.36 6.60
CA LEU A 138 13.39 -1.11 5.56
C LEU A 138 13.25 -0.35 4.24
N ARG A 139 14.36 0.05 3.64
CA ARG A 139 14.38 0.85 2.42
C ARG A 139 14.86 0.02 1.24
N LEU A 140 14.13 0.09 0.13
CA LEU A 140 14.57 -0.40 -1.17
C LEU A 140 14.43 0.72 -2.19
N ARG A 141 15.42 0.85 -3.06
CA ARG A 141 15.40 1.90 -4.08
C ARG A 141 15.97 1.43 -5.40
N THR A 142 15.50 2.01 -6.50
CA THR A 142 16.20 1.94 -7.77
C THR A 142 17.30 3.01 -7.85
N THR A 143 18.24 2.86 -8.78
CA THR A 143 19.24 3.88 -9.12
C THR A 143 18.83 4.71 -10.34
N THR A 144 17.74 4.35 -11.02
CA THR A 144 17.27 5.03 -12.22
C THR A 144 16.02 5.86 -11.94
N ALA A 145 15.82 6.93 -12.69
CA ALA A 145 14.60 7.75 -12.58
C ALA A 145 13.33 6.97 -12.99
N CYS A 146 13.51 5.96 -13.84
CA CYS A 146 12.44 5.11 -14.36
C CYS A 146 12.87 3.64 -14.36
N LEU A 147 11.96 2.75 -13.98
CA LEU A 147 12.13 1.31 -14.16
C LEU A 147 12.01 0.94 -15.65
N THR A 148 12.77 -0.06 -16.09
CA THR A 148 12.58 -0.65 -17.42
C THR A 148 11.16 -1.21 -17.55
N GLU A 149 10.44 -0.82 -18.61
CA GLU A 149 9.03 -1.14 -18.83
C GLU A 149 8.80 -2.55 -19.40
N ASN A 150 9.14 -3.56 -18.61
CA ASN A 150 8.94 -4.96 -18.94
C ASN A 150 8.50 -5.79 -17.73
N SER A 151 7.99 -6.99 -18.02
CA SER A 151 7.47 -7.89 -16.98
C SER A 151 8.56 -8.38 -16.04
N GLU A 152 9.77 -8.59 -16.55
CA GLU A 152 10.91 -9.09 -15.77
C GLU A 152 11.29 -8.13 -14.65
N THR A 153 11.42 -6.84 -14.96
CA THR A 153 11.79 -5.79 -14.01
C THR A 153 10.72 -5.61 -12.96
N PHE A 154 9.46 -5.48 -13.37
CA PHE A 154 8.34 -5.27 -12.45
C PHE A 154 8.09 -6.50 -11.57
N THR A 155 8.24 -7.71 -12.10
CA THR A 155 8.20 -8.95 -11.30
C THR A 155 9.38 -9.00 -10.34
N GLY A 156 10.59 -8.68 -10.79
CA GLY A 156 11.79 -8.57 -9.95
C GLY A 156 11.61 -7.61 -8.77
N VAL A 157 11.05 -6.41 -9.01
CA VAL A 157 10.73 -5.45 -7.94
C VAL A 157 9.83 -6.08 -6.88
N VAL A 158 8.73 -6.73 -7.29
CA VAL A 158 7.76 -7.32 -6.36
C VAL A 158 8.39 -8.49 -5.59
N GLU A 159 9.06 -9.41 -6.28
CA GLU A 159 9.71 -10.58 -5.68
C GLU A 159 10.82 -10.17 -4.71
N GLN A 160 11.73 -9.31 -5.15
CA GLN A 160 12.83 -8.81 -4.33
C GLN A 160 12.30 -8.09 -3.08
N THR A 161 11.26 -7.28 -3.22
CA THR A 161 10.61 -6.62 -2.08
C THR A 161 10.00 -7.63 -1.10
N CYS A 162 9.25 -8.62 -1.60
CA CYS A 162 8.68 -9.67 -0.76
C CYS A 162 9.74 -10.54 -0.08
N GLN A 163 10.86 -10.80 -0.75
CA GLN A 163 11.99 -11.54 -0.20
C GLN A 163 12.72 -10.71 0.87
N ALA A 164 13.03 -9.45 0.59
CA ALA A 164 13.67 -8.53 1.53
C ALA A 164 12.81 -8.35 2.79
N TRP A 165 11.49 -8.17 2.63
CA TRP A 165 10.57 -8.12 3.75
C TRP A 165 10.66 -9.38 4.61
N ARG A 166 10.58 -10.58 4.02
CA ARG A 166 10.68 -11.84 4.76
C ARG A 166 12.05 -12.05 5.42
N ALA A 167 13.13 -11.62 4.78
CA ALA A 167 14.49 -11.81 5.25
C ALA A 167 14.97 -10.77 6.28
N ALA A 168 14.30 -9.62 6.41
CA ALA A 168 14.72 -8.56 7.33
C ALA A 168 14.84 -9.06 8.78
N ALA A 169 15.91 -8.65 9.48
CA ALA A 169 16.15 -9.03 10.87
C ALA A 169 15.28 -8.21 11.85
N LEU A 170 13.95 -8.24 11.65
CA LEU A 170 12.98 -7.55 12.50
C LEU A 170 12.72 -8.33 13.79
N PRO A 171 12.59 -7.65 14.95
CA PRO A 171 12.16 -8.30 16.17
C PRO A 171 10.74 -8.86 16.04
N ALA A 172 10.40 -9.84 16.87
CA ALA A 172 9.09 -10.50 16.83
C ALA A 172 7.92 -9.53 16.99
N SER A 173 8.07 -8.49 17.83
CA SER A 173 7.07 -7.43 18.02
C SER A 173 6.79 -6.62 16.75
N ALA A 174 7.82 -6.30 15.96
CA ALA A 174 7.66 -5.60 14.68
C ALA A 174 7.04 -6.52 13.62
N ARG A 175 7.39 -7.82 13.64
CA ARG A 175 6.83 -8.81 12.70
C ARG A 175 5.32 -8.99 12.85
N THR A 176 4.81 -9.00 14.07
CA THR A 176 3.38 -9.23 14.35
C THR A 176 2.57 -7.95 14.56
N GLY A 177 3.24 -6.81 14.73
CA GLY A 177 2.64 -5.50 14.96
C GLY A 177 2.11 -4.81 13.70
N HIS A 178 2.23 -3.48 13.61
CA HIS A 178 1.67 -2.71 12.49
C HIS A 178 2.72 -2.39 11.43
N HIS A 179 2.31 -2.45 10.17
CA HIS A 179 3.18 -2.28 9.02
C HIS A 179 2.75 -1.05 8.22
N ALA A 180 3.73 -0.30 7.72
CA ALA A 180 3.52 0.81 6.82
C ALA A 180 4.24 0.53 5.50
N ILE A 181 3.68 0.98 4.38
CA ILE A 181 4.36 0.98 3.09
C ILE A 181 4.32 2.37 2.48
N PHE A 182 5.48 2.91 2.12
CA PHE A 182 5.63 4.18 1.41
C PHE A 182 6.05 3.88 -0.01
N LEU A 183 5.22 4.27 -0.97
CA LEU A 183 5.39 3.93 -2.38
C LEU A 183 5.67 5.17 -3.21
N SER A 184 6.65 5.09 -4.10
CA SER A 184 6.76 5.92 -5.29
C SER A 184 6.77 5.03 -6.54
N GLY A 185 6.30 5.54 -7.67
CA GLY A 185 6.37 4.82 -8.95
C GLY A 185 5.09 4.09 -9.38
N PRO A 186 5.21 2.94 -10.10
CA PRO A 186 4.07 2.37 -10.82
C PRO A 186 2.98 1.73 -9.96
N VAL A 187 1.72 2.05 -10.27
CA VAL A 187 0.52 1.50 -9.62
C VAL A 187 0.45 -0.03 -9.69
N ALA A 188 0.89 -0.64 -10.79
CA ALA A 188 0.87 -2.09 -10.96
C ALA A 188 1.69 -2.83 -9.88
N ILE A 189 2.81 -2.24 -9.46
CA ILE A 189 3.67 -2.79 -8.40
C ILE A 189 2.97 -2.68 -7.05
N ALA A 190 2.30 -1.55 -6.77
CA ALA A 190 1.52 -1.37 -5.55
C ALA A 190 0.43 -2.44 -5.40
N VAL A 191 -0.34 -2.72 -6.47
CA VAL A 191 -1.36 -3.78 -6.45
C VAL A 191 -0.74 -5.14 -6.15
N ALA A 192 0.33 -5.52 -6.85
CA ALA A 192 0.96 -6.82 -6.66
C ALA A 192 1.58 -6.98 -5.26
N LEU A 193 2.20 -5.93 -4.73
CA LEU A 193 2.73 -5.93 -3.35
C LEU A 193 1.60 -6.03 -2.32
N GLY A 194 0.51 -5.30 -2.52
CA GLY A 194 -0.68 -5.40 -1.68
C GLY A 194 -1.20 -6.82 -1.60
N ALA A 195 -1.40 -7.45 -2.76
CA ALA A 195 -1.83 -8.83 -2.85
C ALA A 195 -0.91 -9.78 -2.08
N ARG A 196 0.40 -9.59 -2.18
CA ARG A 196 1.37 -10.58 -1.69
C ARG A 196 1.86 -10.36 -0.27
N LEU A 197 1.91 -9.11 0.20
CA LEU A 197 2.36 -8.77 1.54
C LEU A 197 1.19 -8.65 2.51
N ALA A 198 0.12 -7.96 2.09
CA ALA A 198 -0.93 -7.53 2.99
C ALA A 198 -2.16 -8.42 2.97
N SER A 199 -2.41 -9.21 1.92
CA SER A 199 -3.62 -10.07 1.86
C SER A 199 -3.84 -10.97 3.11
N PRO A 200 -2.80 -11.61 3.69
CA PRO A 200 -2.98 -12.42 4.90
C PRO A 200 -3.43 -11.62 6.13
N GLU A 201 -3.01 -10.36 6.25
CA GLU A 201 -3.23 -9.54 7.46
C GLU A 201 -3.53 -8.08 7.09
N LYS A 202 -4.47 -7.85 6.16
CA LYS A 202 -4.70 -6.54 5.53
C LYS A 202 -4.84 -5.39 6.53
N ASN A 203 -5.56 -5.63 7.62
CA ASN A 203 -5.84 -4.63 8.65
C ASN A 203 -4.60 -4.18 9.47
N LYS A 204 -3.45 -4.85 9.33
CA LYS A 204 -2.19 -4.42 9.96
C LYS A 204 -1.39 -3.45 9.11
N TRP A 205 -1.74 -3.30 7.84
CA TRP A 205 -1.00 -2.47 6.89
C TRP A 205 -1.63 -1.09 6.75
N THR A 206 -0.78 -0.07 6.64
CA THR A 206 -1.16 1.27 6.18
C THR A 206 -0.30 1.63 4.99
N ALA A 207 -0.91 1.95 3.86
CA ALA A 207 -0.21 2.40 2.66
C ALA A 207 -0.21 3.92 2.59
N PHE A 208 0.94 4.50 2.29
CA PHE A 208 1.14 5.94 2.21
C PHE A 208 1.43 6.33 0.76
N THR A 209 0.77 7.40 0.30
CA THR A 209 1.08 8.06 -0.97
C THR A 209 1.53 9.49 -0.67
N PHE A 210 2.49 10.00 -1.43
CA PHE A 210 2.94 11.38 -1.25
C PHE A 210 1.98 12.33 -1.96
N ASP A 211 1.44 13.30 -1.24
CA ASP A 211 0.71 14.42 -1.82
C ASP A 211 1.67 15.59 -2.07
N SER A 212 1.91 15.88 -3.34
CA SER A 212 2.77 16.98 -3.77
C SER A 212 2.23 18.37 -3.39
N ALA A 213 0.91 18.53 -3.21
CA ALA A 213 0.32 19.82 -2.90
C ALA A 213 0.59 20.23 -1.44
N THR A 214 0.45 19.28 -0.51
CA THR A 214 0.76 19.49 0.91
C THR A 214 2.21 19.14 1.28
N SER A 215 2.94 18.48 0.39
CA SER A 215 4.27 17.91 0.67
C SER A 215 4.26 16.94 1.86
N THR A 216 3.18 16.17 2.02
CA THR A 216 3.02 15.20 3.11
C THR A 216 2.56 13.84 2.62
N TYR A 217 2.78 12.80 3.43
CA TYR A 217 2.29 11.46 3.14
C TYR A 217 0.86 11.26 3.66
N GLU A 218 -0.02 10.83 2.77
CA GLU A 218 -1.41 10.53 3.10
C GLU A 218 -1.61 9.03 3.38
N PRO A 219 -2.06 8.64 4.58
CA PRO A 219 -2.29 7.25 4.94
C PRO A 219 -3.58 6.68 4.31
N PHE A 220 -3.54 5.41 3.96
CA PHE A 220 -4.70 4.61 3.61
C PHE A 220 -4.66 3.22 4.28
N PRO A 221 -5.73 2.78 4.97
CA PRO A 221 -6.94 3.57 5.24
C PRO A 221 -6.60 4.80 6.10
N PRO A 222 -7.32 5.91 5.96
CA PRO A 222 -7.03 7.08 6.77
C PRO A 222 -7.16 6.72 8.24
N THR A 223 -6.19 7.11 9.05
CA THR A 223 -6.30 7.02 10.50
C THR A 223 -7.56 7.78 10.89
N ALA A 224 -8.57 7.07 11.39
CA ALA A 224 -9.73 7.72 11.98
C ALA A 224 -9.22 8.77 12.96
N ALA A 225 -9.59 10.02 12.76
CA ALA A 225 -9.31 11.07 13.71
C ALA A 225 -9.92 10.64 15.05
N LEU A 226 -9.10 10.14 15.96
CA LEU A 226 -9.45 9.99 17.36
C LEU A 226 -9.62 11.42 17.90
N GLY A 227 -10.81 11.97 17.70
CA GLY A 227 -11.13 13.35 18.04
C GLY A 227 -12.57 13.68 17.65
N SER A 228 -13.46 13.62 18.64
CA SER A 228 -14.86 14.09 18.59
C SER A 228 -15.93 13.07 18.18
N ARG A 229 -16.08 12.00 18.98
CA ARG A 229 -17.45 11.61 19.37
C ARG A 229 -17.77 12.36 20.65
N CYS A 230 -18.69 13.32 20.54
CA CYS A 230 -19.38 13.92 21.68
C CYS A 230 -19.89 12.81 22.59
N ASP A 231 -19.50 12.87 23.86
CA ASP A 231 -20.12 12.15 24.95
C ASP A 231 -21.50 12.79 25.21
N PRO A 232 -22.65 12.09 25.04
CA PRO A 232 -23.95 12.64 25.36
C PRO A 232 -24.32 12.43 26.84
N SER A 233 -23.32 12.35 27.74
CA SER A 233 -23.50 11.98 29.15
C SER A 233 -23.04 13.08 30.12
N ARG A 234 -23.35 14.34 29.83
CA ARG A 234 -23.59 15.37 30.86
C ARG A 234 -25.08 15.70 30.73
N GLY A 235 -25.96 15.12 31.55
CA GLY A 235 -25.99 15.44 32.97
C GLY A 235 -26.68 16.79 33.11
N ASP A 236 -28.01 16.74 33.04
CA ASP A 236 -28.94 17.87 33.13
C ASP A 236 -28.88 18.48 34.55
N GLU A 237 -27.85 19.27 34.84
CA GLU A 237 -27.78 20.10 36.05
C GLU A 237 -28.62 21.36 35.84
N ARG A 238 -29.89 21.28 36.25
CA ARG A 238 -30.75 22.45 36.43
C ARG A 238 -30.12 23.42 37.44
N PRO A 239 -30.04 24.73 37.14
CA PRO A 239 -29.65 25.70 38.15
C PRO A 239 -30.76 25.86 39.19
N ALA A 240 -30.40 25.71 40.46
CA ALA A 240 -31.25 26.00 41.60
C ALA A 240 -31.64 27.48 41.62
N HIS A 241 -32.94 27.76 41.78
CA HIS A 241 -33.47 29.09 42.05
C HIS A 241 -32.92 29.63 43.38
N PRO A 242 -32.63 30.95 43.48
CA PRO A 242 -32.34 31.58 44.76
C PRO A 242 -33.63 31.78 45.58
N PRO A 243 -33.54 31.82 46.93
CA PRO A 243 -34.69 32.11 47.76
C PRO A 243 -35.05 33.60 47.66
N SER A 244 -36.34 33.88 47.67
CA SER A 244 -36.91 35.22 47.88
C SER A 244 -37.65 35.23 49.24
N PRO A 245 -37.77 36.41 49.87
CA PRO A 245 -37.77 36.60 51.33
C PRO A 245 -39.01 36.10 52.08
#